data_AF-A0A8T4K158-F1
#
_entry.id   AF-A0A8T4K158-F1
#
_cell.length_a   1.000
_cell.length_b   1.000
_cell.length_c   1.000
_cell.angle_alpha   90.00
_cell.angle_beta   90.00
_cell.angle_gamma   90.00
#
_symmetry.space_group_name_H-M   'P 1'
#
loop_
_entity.id
_entity.type
_entity.pdbx_description
1 polymer ?
#
loop_
_entity_poly.entity_id
_entity_poly.type
_entity_poly.pdbx_seq_one_letter_code
_entity_poly.pdbx_strand_id
1 'polypeptide(L)'
;MNDMFGILDLIVLFAAFYIMMQWYQLKFKGEIKTGLLLNNEVNVEKCMDKEGYRKEAAPLLLILGIAAFADALVGIINSNVTMLPMPVTMGVLGIFLLVLVWFGFQSKKLYQKYWDTKKKSIKR
;
A
#
# COMPACT_ATOMS: atom_id res chain seq x y z
N MET A 1 -15.47 -8.92 24.08
CA MET A 1 -14.40 -7.90 24.13
C MET A 1 -14.02 -7.58 22.69
N ASN A 2 -14.89 -6.90 21.93
CA ASN A 2 -14.81 -6.93 20.45
C ASN A 2 -14.89 -5.55 19.78
N ASP A 3 -15.12 -4.47 20.52
CA ASP A 3 -15.26 -3.14 19.89
C ASP A 3 -13.94 -2.62 19.32
N MET A 4 -12.82 -2.87 19.99
CA MET A 4 -11.54 -2.30 19.56
C MET A 4 -11.03 -2.93 18.26
N PHE A 5 -11.12 -4.25 18.11
CA PHE A 5 -10.71 -4.93 16.87
C PHE A 5 -11.66 -4.60 15.70
N GLY A 6 -12.98 -4.57 15.94
CA GLY A 6 -13.93 -4.17 14.91
C GLY A 6 -13.78 -2.71 14.45
N ILE A 7 -13.48 -1.78 15.37
CA ILE A 7 -13.19 -0.38 15.02
C ILE A 7 -11.88 -0.26 14.23
N LEU A 8 -10.85 -1.02 14.61
CA LEU A 8 -9.58 -1.05 13.87
C LEU A 8 -9.77 -1.57 12.44
N ASP A 9 -10.50 -2.67 12.25
CA ASP A 9 -10.80 -3.21 10.91
C ASP A 9 -11.60 -2.21 10.07
N LEU A 10 -12.53 -1.47 10.69
CA LEU A 10 -13.25 -0.40 10.02
C LEU A 10 -12.32 0.74 9.56
N ILE A 11 -11.35 1.15 10.40
CA ILE A 11 -10.34 2.14 10.03
C ILE A 11 -9.47 1.63 8.88
N VAL A 12 -9.06 0.36 8.91
CA VAL A 12 -8.29 -0.27 7.83
C VAL A 12 -9.10 -0.32 6.53
N LEU A 13 -10.40 -0.56 6.60
CA LEU A 13 -11.30 -0.52 5.43
C LEU A 13 -11.31 0.87 4.78
N PHE A 14 -11.45 1.93 5.58
CA PHE A 14 -11.38 3.31 5.09
C PHE A 14 -10.00 3.65 4.52
N ALA A 15 -8.93 3.17 5.15
CA ALA A 15 -7.57 3.35 4.64
C ALA A 15 -7.37 2.63 3.31
N ALA A 16 -7.86 1.40 3.15
CA ALA A 16 -7.81 0.64 1.90
C ALA A 16 -8.55 1.37 0.77
N PHE A 17 -9.71 1.96 1.08
CA PHE A 17 -10.45 2.80 0.13
C PHE A 17 -9.65 4.06 -0.27
N TYR A 18 -9.00 4.71 0.69
CA TYR A 18 -8.11 5.84 0.42
C TYR A 18 -6.94 5.47 -0.50
N ILE A 19 -6.31 4.31 -0.28
CA ILE A 19 -5.22 3.78 -1.14
C ILE A 19 -5.73 3.58 -2.58
N MET A 20 -6.93 3.01 -2.75
CA MET A 20 -7.55 2.85 -4.07
C MET A 20 -7.88 4.19 -4.74
N MET A 21 -8.30 5.21 -3.98
CA MET A 21 -8.47 6.56 -4.51
C MET A 21 -7.15 7.20 -4.94
N GLN A 22 -6.05 6.95 -4.21
CA GLN A 22 -4.71 7.40 -4.62
C GLN A 22 -4.26 6.72 -5.89
N TRP A 23 -4.55 5.42 -6.06
CA TRP A 23 -4.32 4.72 -7.32
C TRP A 23 -5.07 5.39 -8.49
N TYR A 24 -6.34 5.73 -8.30
CA TYR A 24 -7.14 6.42 -9.31
C TYR A 24 -6.53 7.79 -9.67
N GLN A 25 -6.15 8.58 -8.67
CA GLN A 25 -5.48 9.87 -8.90
C GLN A 25 -4.13 9.71 -9.61
N LEU A 26 -3.35 8.71 -9.21
CA LEU A 26 -2.05 8.40 -9.82
C LEU A 26 -2.21 7.99 -11.29
N LYS A 27 -3.25 7.21 -11.62
CA LYS A 27 -3.50 6.73 -12.99
C LYS A 27 -4.12 7.79 -13.90
N PHE A 28 -5.10 8.56 -13.42
CA PHE A 28 -5.87 9.50 -14.24
C PHE A 28 -5.36 10.94 -14.19
N LYS A 29 -5.01 11.46 -13.00
CA LYS A 29 -4.51 12.83 -12.84
C LYS A 29 -3.00 12.91 -13.00
N GLY A 30 -2.31 11.82 -12.70
CA GLY A 30 -0.87 11.75 -12.83
C GLY A 30 -0.10 12.50 -11.75
N GLU A 31 -0.79 12.99 -10.73
CA GLU A 31 -0.20 13.64 -9.57
C GLU A 31 0.41 12.57 -8.65
N ILE A 32 1.72 12.67 -8.42
CA ILE A 32 2.41 11.85 -7.44
C ILE A 32 2.25 12.56 -6.08
N LYS A 33 1.27 12.14 -5.29
CA LYS A 33 1.09 12.66 -3.93
C LYS A 33 2.12 12.06 -2.98
N THR A 34 2.88 12.93 -2.32
CA THR A 34 3.70 12.60 -1.15
C THR A 34 2.80 12.26 0.04
N GLY A 35 3.24 11.29 0.87
CA GLY A 35 2.56 10.87 2.09
C GLY A 35 2.12 9.41 2.14
N LEU A 36 1.91 8.76 0.99
CA LEU A 36 1.47 7.35 0.94
C LEU A 36 2.50 6.40 0.31
N LEU A 37 3.07 6.78 -0.84
CA LEU A 37 4.17 6.04 -1.48
C LEU A 37 5.56 6.62 -1.19
N LEU A 38 5.61 7.93 -1.02
CA LEU A 38 6.83 8.70 -0.83
C LEU A 38 6.72 9.37 0.54
N ASN A 39 7.80 9.36 1.31
CA ASN A 39 7.83 10.14 2.55
C ASN A 39 7.51 11.61 2.24
N ASN A 40 6.84 12.31 3.15
CA ASN A 40 6.44 13.72 2.94
C ASN A 40 7.64 14.63 2.61
N GLU A 41 8.84 14.20 2.97
CA GLU A 41 10.11 14.88 2.74
C GLU A 41 10.71 14.63 1.34
N VAL A 42 10.17 13.70 0.55
CA VAL A 42 10.73 13.39 -0.78
C VAL A 42 10.28 14.44 -1.79
N ASN A 43 11.24 15.19 -2.34
CA ASN A 43 10.97 16.13 -3.40
C ASN A 43 10.62 15.41 -4.72
N VAL A 44 9.37 15.53 -5.15
CA VAL A 44 8.82 14.90 -6.37
C VAL A 44 9.45 15.43 -7.65
N GLU A 45 10.02 16.64 -7.62
CA GLU A 45 10.69 17.27 -8.75
C GLU A 45 12.04 16.63 -9.08
N LYS A 46 12.67 15.94 -8.12
CA LYS A 46 13.92 15.19 -8.34
C LYS A 46 13.71 13.81 -8.98
N CYS A 47 12.47 13.42 -9.25
CA CYS A 47 12.16 12.17 -9.94
C CYS A 47 12.74 12.20 -11.37
N MET A 48 13.64 11.27 -11.68
CA MET A 48 14.25 11.18 -13.03
C MET A 48 13.22 10.89 -14.13
N ASP A 49 12.21 10.08 -13.81
CA ASP A 49 11.16 9.69 -14.76
C ASP A 49 9.82 9.51 -14.03
N LYS A 50 9.02 10.56 -14.05
CA LYS A 50 7.70 10.62 -13.39
C LYS A 50 6.69 9.68 -14.05
N GLU A 51 6.79 9.45 -15.36
CA GLU A 51 5.85 8.58 -16.08
C GLU A 51 6.15 7.10 -15.86
N GLY A 52 7.43 6.73 -15.87
CA GLY A 52 7.87 5.37 -15.52
C GLY A 52 7.49 5.02 -14.09
N TYR A 53 7.75 5.92 -13.14
CA TYR A 53 7.35 5.71 -11.73
C TYR A 53 5.85 5.49 -11.59
N ARG A 54 5.03 6.29 -12.29
CA ARG A 54 3.57 6.15 -12.27
C ARG A 54 3.11 4.78 -12.78
N LYS A 55 3.66 4.31 -13.90
CA LYS A 55 3.30 3.01 -14.49
C LYS A 55 3.63 1.84 -13.57
N GLU A 56 4.74 1.92 -12.84
CA GLU A 56 5.15 0.86 -11.91
C GLU A 56 4.48 0.98 -10.54
N ALA A 57 4.28 2.19 -10.03
CA ALA A 57 3.68 2.42 -8.70
C ALA A 57 2.16 2.15 -8.68
N ALA A 58 1.47 2.38 -9.81
CA ALA A 58 0.04 2.14 -9.92
C ALA A 58 -0.36 0.67 -9.62
N PRO A 59 0.16 -0.36 -10.30
CA PRO A 59 -0.20 -1.74 -9.97
C PRO A 59 0.18 -2.13 -8.54
N LEU A 60 1.28 -1.61 -7.99
CA LEU A 60 1.66 -1.84 -6.58
C LEU A 60 0.57 -1.34 -5.60
N LEU A 61 0.10 -0.10 -5.77
CA LEU A 61 -0.95 0.48 -4.93
C LEU A 61 -2.27 -0.27 -5.03
N LEU A 62 -2.63 -0.71 -6.24
CA LEU A 62 -3.87 -1.46 -6.46
C LEU A 62 -3.83 -2.79 -5.71
N ILE A 63 -2.73 -3.55 -5.83
CA ILE A 63 -2.57 -4.83 -5.13
C ILE A 63 -2.67 -4.63 -3.61
N LEU A 64 -2.00 -3.60 -3.08
CA LEU A 64 -2.06 -3.29 -1.66
C LEU A 64 -3.47 -2.90 -1.20
N GLY A 65 -4.14 -2.03 -1.96
CA GLY A 65 -5.50 -1.57 -1.64
C GLY A 65 -6.52 -2.71 -1.64
N ILE A 66 -6.46 -3.62 -2.62
CA ILE A 66 -7.32 -4.80 -2.67
C ILE A 66 -7.02 -5.76 -1.52
N ALA A 67 -5.75 -6.01 -1.23
CA ALA A 67 -5.35 -6.90 -0.13
C ALA A 67 -5.81 -6.36 1.23
N ALA A 68 -5.60 -5.07 1.49
CA ALA A 68 -6.06 -4.41 2.72
C ALA A 68 -7.60 -4.40 2.84
N PHE A 69 -8.30 -4.19 1.74
CA PHE A 69 -9.76 -4.20 1.72
C PHE A 69 -10.32 -5.60 2.01
N ALA A 70 -9.74 -6.65 1.44
CA ALA A 70 -10.13 -8.03 1.68
C ALA A 70 -9.86 -8.45 3.13
N ASP A 71 -8.71 -8.10 3.68
CA ASP A 71 -8.34 -8.38 5.07
C ASP A 71 -9.32 -7.71 6.06
N ALA A 72 -9.57 -6.41 5.88
CA ALA A 72 -10.51 -5.65 6.69
C ALA A 72 -11.96 -6.19 6.61
N LEU A 73 -12.42 -6.61 5.42
CA LEU A 73 -13.74 -7.23 5.27
C LEU A 73 -13.85 -8.53 6.07
N VAL A 74 -12.82 -9.37 6.03
CA VAL A 74 -12.79 -10.63 6.80
C VAL A 74 -12.77 -10.35 8.29
N GLY A 75 -12.02 -9.35 8.75
CA GLY A 75 -12.00 -8.89 10.14
C GLY A 75 -13.37 -8.41 10.63
N ILE A 76 -14.04 -7.55 9.85
CA ILE A 76 -15.38 -7.03 10.16
C ILE A 76 -16.41 -8.17 10.23
N ILE A 77 -16.39 -9.11 9.28
CA ILE A 77 -17.30 -10.27 9.27
C ILE A 77 -17.05 -11.17 10.49
N ASN A 78 -15.78 -11.42 10.81
CA ASN A 78 -15.40 -12.20 11.98
C ASN A 78 -15.87 -11.56 13.30
N SER A 79 -15.82 -10.23 13.38
CA SER A 79 -16.20 -9.49 14.59
C SER A 79 -17.70 -9.27 14.76
N ASN A 80 -18.47 -9.19 13.67
CA ASN A 80 -19.90 -8.79 13.71
C ASN A 80 -20.90 -9.92 13.40
N VAL A 81 -20.53 -10.92 12.59
CA VAL A 81 -21.51 -11.87 12.03
C VAL A 81 -21.26 -13.30 12.52
N THR A 82 -20.03 -13.78 12.42
CA THR A 82 -19.68 -15.17 12.75
C THR A 82 -18.25 -15.27 13.27
N MET A 83 -18.02 -15.93 14.40
CA MET A 83 -16.67 -16.36 14.79
C MET A 83 -16.16 -17.33 13.72
N LEU A 84 -15.30 -16.84 12.82
CA LEU A 84 -14.62 -17.67 11.85
C LEU A 84 -13.61 -18.57 12.58
N PRO A 85 -13.31 -19.76 12.05
CA PRO A 85 -12.28 -20.62 12.62
C PRO A 85 -10.95 -19.86 12.66
N MET A 86 -10.30 -19.82 13.83
CA MET A 86 -9.00 -19.16 14.06
C MET A 86 -7.97 -19.36 12.93
N PRO A 87 -7.82 -20.56 12.33
CA PRO A 87 -6.87 -20.76 11.24
C PRO A 87 -7.16 -19.91 9.99
N VAL A 88 -8.42 -19.60 9.72
CA VAL A 88 -8.84 -18.80 8.55
C VAL A 88 -8.47 -17.33 8.76
N THR A 89 -8.79 -16.77 9.93
CA THR A 89 -8.48 -15.37 10.28
C THR A 89 -6.97 -15.14 10.35
N MET A 90 -6.21 -16.05 10.96
CA MET A 90 -4.73 -15.99 10.95
C MET A 90 -4.14 -16.19 9.55
N GLY A 91 -4.75 -17.03 8.72
CA GLY A 91 -4.31 -17.24 7.34
C GLY A 91 -4.44 -15.96 6.50
N VAL A 92 -5.59 -15.29 6.58
CA VAL A 92 -5.85 -14.04 5.84
C VAL A 92 -4.91 -12.92 6.31
N LEU A 93 -4.77 -12.74 7.64
CA LEU A 93 -3.83 -11.78 8.20
C LEU A 93 -2.38 -12.09 7.78
N GLY A 94 -1.98 -13.36 7.79
CA GLY A 94 -0.65 -13.79 7.35
C GLY A 94 -0.38 -13.44 5.89
N ILE A 95 -1.36 -13.66 5.01
CA ILE A 95 -1.28 -13.27 3.59
C ILE A 95 -1.16 -11.75 3.46
N PHE A 96 -1.96 -10.99 4.19
CA PHE A 96 -1.91 -9.53 4.17
C PHE A 96 -0.52 -9.00 4.61
N LEU A 97 0.06 -9.57 5.66
CA LEU A 97 1.41 -9.23 6.10
C LEU A 97 2.47 -9.56 5.05
N LEU A 98 2.37 -10.69 4.35
CA LEU A 98 3.28 -11.02 3.25
C LEU A 98 3.18 -10.00 2.11
N VAL A 99 1.97 -9.57 1.75
CA VAL A 99 1.75 -8.52 0.75
C VAL A 99 2.34 -7.19 1.20
N LEU A 100 2.21 -6.82 2.48
CA LEU A 100 2.81 -5.61 3.04
C LEU A 100 4.35 -5.64 2.97
N VAL A 101 4.96 -6.76 3.35
CA VAL A 101 6.42 -6.94 3.28
C VAL A 101 6.89 -6.82 1.83
N TRP A 102 6.23 -7.53 0.91
CA TRP A 102 6.50 -7.45 -0.53
C TRP A 102 6.37 -6.01 -1.07
N PHE A 103 5.29 -5.32 -0.69
CA PHE A 103 5.05 -3.93 -1.06
C PHE A 103 6.15 -3.00 -0.54
N GLY A 104 6.63 -3.20 0.69
CA GLY A 104 7.74 -2.46 1.26
C GLY A 104 9.04 -2.63 0.48
N PHE A 105 9.38 -3.86 0.08
CA PHE A 105 10.54 -4.13 -0.77
C PHE A 105 10.40 -3.47 -2.15
N GLN A 106 9.24 -3.61 -2.78
CA GLN A 106 9.01 -3.05 -4.10
C GLN A 106 8.96 -1.52 -4.09
N SER A 107 8.44 -0.91 -3.03
CA SER A 107 8.46 0.54 -2.84
C SER A 107 9.89 1.08 -2.68
N LYS A 108 10.75 0.39 -1.91
CA LYS A 108 12.17 0.72 -1.80
C LYS A 108 12.89 0.61 -3.14
N LYS A 109 12.61 -0.44 -3.91
CA LYS A 109 13.17 -0.66 -5.25
C LYS A 109 12.74 0.44 -6.23
N LEU A 110 11.47 0.83 -6.21
CA LEU A 110 10.95 1.96 -7.00
C LEU A 110 11.64 3.27 -6.61
N TYR A 111 11.70 3.57 -5.31
CA TYR A 111 12.36 4.77 -4.82
C TYR A 111 13.82 4.83 -5.28
N GLN A 112 14.57 3.74 -5.14
CA GLN A 112 15.96 3.70 -5.60
C GLN A 112 16.09 3.89 -7.12
N LYS A 113 15.18 3.32 -7.89
CA LYS A 113 15.19 3.41 -9.35
C LYS A 113 14.92 4.83 -9.85
N TYR A 114 14.03 5.56 -9.19
CA TYR A 114 13.54 6.87 -9.67
C TYR A 114 14.11 8.08 -8.91
N TRP A 115 14.64 7.90 -7.70
CA TRP A 115 15.23 8.96 -6.86
C TRP A 115 16.69 8.73 -6.44
N ASP A 116 17.19 7.50 -6.32
CA ASP A 116 18.52 7.25 -5.75
C ASP A 116 19.60 7.11 -6.83
N THR A 117 20.46 8.12 -6.89
CA THR A 117 21.63 8.23 -7.77
C THR A 117 22.81 7.35 -7.34
N LYS A 118 22.63 6.20 -6.67
CA LYS A 118 23.75 5.29 -6.32
C LYS A 118 24.51 4.67 -7.51
N LYS A 119 24.10 4.94 -8.75
CA LYS A 119 24.88 4.61 -9.96
C LYS A 119 25.74 5.75 -10.52
N LYS A 120 25.67 6.98 -9.97
CA LYS A 120 26.38 8.15 -10.52
C LYS A 120 27.57 8.64 -9.67
N SER A 121 27.88 8.01 -8.53
CA SER A 121 29.07 8.33 -7.72
C SER A 121 30.22 7.32 -7.80
N ILE A 122 30.05 6.19 -8.52
CA ILE A 122 31.13 5.20 -8.79
C ILE A 122 31.52 5.25 -10.29
N LYS A 123 31.44 6.44 -10.89
CA LYS A 123 32.05 6.81 -12.16
C LYS A 123 32.36 8.31 -12.12
N ARG A 124 33.20 8.71 -11.17
CA ARG A 124 34.06 9.88 -11.31
C ARG A 124 35.48 9.40 -11.21
#